data_AF-A0A2G5VW54-F1
#
_entry.id   AF-A0A2G5VW54-F1
#
_cell.length_a   1.000
_cell.length_b   1.000
_cell.length_c   1.000
_cell.angle_alpha   90.00
_cell.angle_beta   90.00
_cell.angle_gamma   90.00
#
_symmetry.space_group_name_H-M   'P 1'
#
loop_
_entity.id
_entity.type
_entity.pdbx_description
1 polymer ?
#
loop_
_entity_poly.entity_id
_entity_poly.type
_entity_poly.pdbx_seq_one_letter_code
_entity_poly.pdbx_strand_id
1 'polypeptide(L)'
;MRTVVLLLALCAISILASSVFGKVKKYSNRNRYNLKGCYKQTGNVYEHKRYDRIYETEDFDSEDLPKVWDWRDANGINYASADRNQHIPQLFAPLHGNL
;
A
#
# COMPACT_ATOMS: atom_id res chain seq x y z
N MET A 1 35.29 -40.37 -4.93
CA MET A 1 33.92 -40.60 -4.43
C MET A 1 33.47 -39.57 -3.40
N ARG A 2 34.22 -39.31 -2.31
CA ARG A 2 33.87 -38.29 -1.30
C ARG A 2 33.74 -36.86 -1.87
N THR A 3 34.64 -36.47 -2.78
CA THR A 3 34.61 -35.15 -3.43
C THR A 3 33.41 -34.95 -4.35
N VAL A 4 33.02 -35.99 -5.09
CA VAL A 4 31.84 -35.98 -5.96
C VAL A 4 30.55 -35.88 -5.13
N VAL A 5 30.47 -36.59 -4.01
CA VAL A 5 29.33 -36.52 -3.08
C VAL A 5 29.22 -35.14 -2.44
N LEU A 6 30.33 -34.51 -2.06
CA LEU A 6 30.34 -33.14 -1.52
C LEU A 6 29.89 -32.10 -2.54
N LEU A 7 30.31 -32.21 -3.80
CA LEU A 7 29.88 -31.31 -4.87
C LEU A 7 28.37 -31.43 -5.14
N LEU A 8 27.85 -32.66 -5.17
CA LEU A 8 26.41 -32.90 -5.34
C LEU A 8 25.59 -32.35 -4.16
N ALA A 9 26.10 -32.49 -2.92
CA ALA A 9 25.44 -31.92 -1.75
C ALA A 9 25.40 -30.39 -1.78
N LEU A 10 26.50 -29.73 -2.19
CA LEU A 10 26.56 -28.27 -2.33
C LEU A 10 25.63 -27.76 -3.42
N CYS A 11 25.53 -28.46 -4.56
CA CYS A 11 24.56 -28.15 -5.60
C CYS A 11 23.11 -28.33 -5.12
N ALA A 12 22.81 -29.36 -4.32
CA ALA A 12 21.47 -29.54 -3.77
C ALA A 12 21.09 -28.40 -2.80
N ILE A 13 22.03 -27.95 -1.96
CA ILE A 13 21.82 -26.86 -1.01
C ILE A 13 21.55 -25.52 -1.74
N SER A 14 22.27 -25.23 -2.83
CA SER A 14 22.05 -23.99 -3.59
C SER A 14 20.72 -23.97 -4.34
N ILE A 15 20.27 -25.13 -4.85
CA ILE A 15 18.95 -25.28 -5.49
C ILE A 15 17.84 -25.07 -4.46
N LEU A 16 17.97 -25.63 -3.26
CA LEU A 16 17.00 -25.44 -2.18
C LEU A 16 16.93 -23.99 -1.70
N ALA A 17 18.07 -23.31 -1.54
CA ALA A 17 18.11 -21.89 -1.13
C ALA A 17 17.38 -20.97 -2.13
N SER A 18 17.46 -21.28 -3.43
CA SER A 18 16.80 -20.50 -4.49
C SER A 18 15.27 -20.66 -4.48
N SER A 19 14.74 -21.74 -3.87
CA SER A 19 13.30 -21.99 -3.76
C SER A 19 12.61 -21.23 -2.64
N VAL A 20 13.39 -20.62 -1.72
CA VAL A 20 12.87 -19.83 -0.58
C VAL A 20 12.59 -18.37 -0.96
N PHE A 21 13.18 -17.87 -2.05
CA PHE A 21 12.88 -16.52 -2.56
C PHE A 21 11.53 -16.52 -3.28
N GLY A 22 10.47 -16.23 -2.53
CA GLY A 22 9.13 -16.02 -3.06
C GLY A 22 9.11 -14.89 -4.08
N LYS A 23 8.42 -15.10 -5.21
CA LYS A 23 8.24 -14.04 -6.21
C LYS A 23 7.35 -12.94 -5.62
N VAL A 24 7.91 -11.76 -5.38
CA VAL A 24 7.15 -10.55 -5.04
C VAL A 24 6.13 -10.28 -6.15
N LYS A 25 4.84 -10.38 -5.83
CA LYS A 25 3.76 -10.06 -6.77
C LYS A 25 3.70 -8.55 -6.96
N LYS A 26 4.16 -8.05 -8.11
CA LYS A 26 4.00 -6.64 -8.47
C LYS A 26 2.52 -6.32 -8.70
N TYR A 27 1.91 -5.55 -7.79
CA TYR A 27 0.51 -5.13 -7.86
C TYR A 27 0.25 -3.91 -8.76
N SER A 28 1.22 -3.46 -9.58
CA SER A 28 1.15 -2.19 -10.31
C SER A 28 0.09 -2.11 -11.42
N ASN A 29 -0.49 -3.24 -11.87
CA ASN A 29 -1.37 -3.26 -13.05
C ASN A 29 -2.85 -2.97 -12.77
N ARG A 30 -3.23 -2.51 -11.58
CA ARG A 30 -4.63 -2.24 -11.23
C ARG A 30 -4.97 -0.75 -11.15
N ASN A 31 -4.66 0.04 -12.17
CA ASN A 31 -5.21 1.39 -12.25
C ASN A 31 -6.66 1.36 -12.78
N ARG A 32 -7.62 1.07 -11.87
CA ARG A 32 -9.05 0.96 -12.19
C ARG A 32 -9.81 2.30 -12.11
N TYR A 33 -9.11 3.42 -11.92
CA TYR A 33 -9.72 4.72 -11.62
C TYR A 33 -9.19 5.83 -12.52
N ASN A 34 -9.65 5.92 -13.78
CA ASN A 34 -9.45 7.13 -14.62
C ASN A 34 -10.43 7.20 -15.82
N LEU A 35 -11.74 7.06 -15.57
CA LEU A 35 -12.75 7.27 -16.62
C LEU A 35 -13.39 8.67 -16.50
N LYS A 36 -12.67 9.67 -17.04
CA LYS A 36 -13.07 11.07 -17.38
C LYS A 36 -13.08 12.10 -16.22
N GLY A 37 -12.74 13.39 -16.40
CA GLY A 37 -12.33 14.17 -17.58
C GLY A 37 -10.96 14.85 -17.40
N CYS A 38 -10.37 15.31 -18.50
CA CYS A 38 -8.97 15.80 -18.65
C CYS A 38 -7.86 14.74 -18.69
N TYR A 39 -8.17 13.46 -18.49
CA TYR A 39 -7.19 12.37 -18.63
C TYR A 39 -6.80 12.14 -20.10
N LYS A 40 -5.56 12.50 -20.48
CA LYS A 40 -4.97 12.12 -21.77
C LYS A 40 -4.39 10.72 -21.66
N GLN A 41 -4.93 9.76 -22.42
CA GLN A 41 -4.37 8.41 -22.56
C GLN A 41 -3.09 8.46 -23.39
N THR A 42 -1.99 8.94 -22.82
CA THR A 42 -0.68 8.98 -23.48
C THR A 42 0.01 7.61 -23.51
N GLY A 43 -0.54 6.60 -22.82
CA GLY A 43 0.12 5.30 -22.61
C GLY A 43 1.28 5.36 -21.62
N ASN A 44 1.74 6.56 -21.28
CA ASN A 44 2.85 6.78 -20.35
C ASN A 44 2.32 6.85 -18.92
N VAL A 45 2.81 5.96 -18.07
CA VAL A 45 2.61 6.05 -16.62
C VAL A 45 3.69 6.96 -16.07
N TYR A 46 3.31 8.20 -15.74
CA TYR A 46 4.21 9.15 -15.08
C TYR A 46 4.20 8.90 -13.57
N GLU A 47 4.95 7.92 -13.10
CA GLU A 47 5.14 7.70 -11.67
C GLU A 47 6.32 8.54 -11.17
N HIS A 48 6.05 9.54 -10.33
CA HIS A 48 7.11 10.23 -9.59
C HIS A 48 7.36 9.49 -8.28
N LYS A 49 8.43 8.68 -8.26
CA LYS A 49 8.84 7.90 -7.10
C LYS A 49 10.25 8.30 -6.68
N ARG A 50 10.41 8.79 -5.45
CA ARG A 50 11.71 9.19 -4.88
C ARG A 50 12.44 8.01 -4.24
N TYR A 51 11.71 7.09 -3.63
CA TYR A 51 12.20 5.90 -2.94
C TYR A 51 11.07 4.86 -2.90
N ASP A 52 11.41 3.62 -2.52
CA ASP A 52 10.45 2.54 -2.36
C ASP A 52 9.41 2.86 -1.29
N ARG A 53 8.13 2.67 -1.62
CA ARG A 53 7.07 2.82 -0.64
C ARG A 53 7.21 1.69 0.37
N ILE A 54 6.80 1.91 1.61
CA ILE A 54 6.97 0.94 2.70
C ILE A 54 6.44 -0.45 2.32
N TYR A 55 5.32 -0.52 1.60
CA TYR A 55 4.72 -1.80 1.18
C TYR A 55 5.40 -2.46 -0.05
N GLU A 56 6.49 -1.88 -0.55
CA GLU A 56 7.25 -2.39 -1.69
C GLU A 56 8.63 -2.91 -1.30
N THR A 57 9.04 -2.68 -0.05
CA THR A 57 10.33 -3.14 0.45
C THR A 57 10.30 -4.63 0.73
N GLU A 58 11.46 -5.29 0.69
CA GLU A 58 11.57 -6.75 0.86
C GLU A 58 11.23 -7.21 2.30
N ASP A 59 11.38 -6.31 3.27
CA ASP A 59 11.09 -6.50 4.68
C ASP A 59 9.62 -6.24 5.06
N PHE A 60 8.79 -5.84 4.09
CA PHE A 60 7.35 -5.68 4.32
C PHE A 60 6.62 -7.01 4.28
N ASP A 61 6.12 -7.45 5.44
CA ASP A 61 5.22 -8.59 5.55
C ASP A 61 3.75 -8.11 5.56
N SER A 62 2.96 -8.58 4.61
CA SER A 62 1.54 -8.20 4.53
C SER A 62 0.68 -8.94 5.55
N GLU A 63 1.19 -10.06 6.06
CA GLU A 63 0.54 -10.94 7.02
C GLU A 63 0.60 -10.37 8.45
N ASP A 64 1.53 -9.45 8.71
CA ASP A 64 1.64 -8.67 9.95
C ASP A 64 0.58 -7.57 10.08
N LEU A 65 -0.14 -7.25 8.99
CA LEU A 65 -1.21 -6.25 9.04
C LEU A 65 -2.44 -6.78 9.80
N PRO A 66 -3.15 -5.92 10.55
CA PRO A 66 -4.39 -6.30 11.21
C PRO A 66 -5.46 -6.64 10.16
N LYS A 67 -6.22 -7.72 10.41
CA LYS A 67 -7.33 -8.14 9.52
C LYS A 67 -8.44 -7.10 9.43
N VAL A 68 -8.62 -6.30 10.47
CA VAL A 68 -9.61 -5.23 10.58
C VAL A 68 -8.93 -4.03 11.22
N TRP A 69 -9.19 -2.83 10.69
CA TRP A 69 -8.67 -1.58 11.22
C TRP A 69 -9.75 -0.50 11.13
N ASP A 70 -9.95 0.25 12.22
CA ASP A 70 -10.88 1.38 12.27
C ASP A 70 -10.20 2.60 12.91
N TRP A 71 -10.00 3.67 12.15
CA TRP A 71 -9.43 4.91 12.67
C TRP A 71 -10.34 5.64 13.66
N ARG A 72 -11.62 5.26 13.74
CA ARG A 72 -12.55 5.76 14.75
C ARG A 72 -12.29 5.13 16.12
N ASP A 73 -11.55 4.03 16.18
CA ASP A 73 -11.15 3.34 17.41
C ASP A 73 -9.76 2.71 17.25
N ALA A 74 -8.73 3.55 17.24
CA ALA A 74 -7.35 3.10 17.33
C ALA A 74 -6.92 3.09 18.80
N ASN A 75 -7.06 1.93 19.46
CA ASN A 75 -6.79 1.74 20.89
C ASN A 75 -7.60 2.67 21.81
N GLY A 76 -8.89 2.86 21.53
CA GLY A 76 -9.79 3.74 22.27
C GLY A 76 -9.70 5.22 21.86
N ILE A 77 -8.86 5.56 20.88
CA ILE A 77 -8.69 6.93 20.39
C ILE A 77 -9.32 7.07 19.00
N ASN A 78 -10.22 8.04 18.86
CA ASN A 78 -10.84 8.40 17.60
C ASN A 78 -10.03 9.48 16.87
N TYR A 79 -9.55 9.16 15.67
CA TYR A 79 -8.82 10.09 14.79
C TYR A 79 -9.67 10.61 13.62
N ALA A 80 -10.90 10.13 13.44
CA ALA A 80 -11.80 10.63 12.41
C ALA A 80 -12.39 11.99 12.81
N SER A 81 -12.51 12.90 11.83
CA SER A 81 -13.26 14.14 12.02
C SER A 81 -14.76 13.86 12.15
N ALA A 82 -15.51 14.81 12.70
CA ALA A 82 -16.96 14.71 12.79
C ALA A 82 -17.62 14.62 11.41
N ASP A 83 -18.71 13.85 11.32
CA ASP A 83 -19.50 13.73 10.11
C ASP A 83 -20.03 15.09 9.64
N ARG A 84 -19.93 15.35 8.34
CA ARG A 84 -20.38 16.60 7.71
C ARG A 84 -21.44 16.29 6.65
N ASN A 85 -22.43 17.17 6.56
CA ASN A 85 -23.43 17.11 5.50
C ASN A 85 -23.22 18.26 4.50
N GLN A 86 -22.60 17.96 3.36
CA GLN A 86 -22.34 18.94 2.29
C GLN A 86 -23.61 19.46 1.60
N HIS A 87 -24.76 18.78 1.77
CA HIS A 87 -26.02 19.16 1.13
C HIS A 87 -26.73 20.32 1.83
N ILE A 88 -26.31 20.67 3.05
CA ILE A 88 -26.82 21.87 3.71
C ILE A 88 -26.10 23.08 3.10
N PRO A 89 -26.78 23.97 2.37
CA PRO A 89 -26.17 25.18 1.87
C PRO A 89 -25.65 26.00 3.05
N GLN A 90 -24.46 26.60 2.89
CA GLN A 90 -23.80 27.36 3.94
C GLN A 90 -24.64 28.59 4.32
N LEU A 91 -25.42 28.51 5.39
CA LEU A 91 -25.92 29.71 6.07
C LEU A 91 -24.73 30.27 6.85
N PHE A 92 -24.06 31.27 6.28
CA PHE A 92 -23.18 32.16 7.04
C PHE A 92 -24.06 32.76 8.14
N ALA A 93 -23.85 32.40 9.40
CA ALA A 93 -24.43 33.16 10.51
C ALA A 93 -23.62 34.46 10.60
N PRO A 94 -24.16 35.64 10.27
CA PRO A 94 -23.52 36.86 10.70
C PRO A 94 -23.71 36.91 12.21
N LEU A 95 -22.61 36.99 12.97
CA LEU A 95 -22.66 37.38 14.36
C LEU A 95 -23.09 38.86 14.41
N HIS A 96 -24.40 39.10 14.30
CA HIS A 96 -25.01 40.31 14.81
C HIS A 96 -25.38 40.05 16.27
N GLY A 97 -24.57 40.58 17.17
CA GLY A 97 -24.82 40.52 18.60
C GLY A 97 -23.77 41.32 19.35
N ASN A 98 -24.04 42.62 19.50
CA ASN A 98 -23.34 43.51 20.42
C ASN A 98 -23.32 42.91 21.83
N LEU A 99 -22.13 42.84 22.43
CA LEU A 99 -21.88 43.04 23.86
C LEU A 99 -20.63 43.92 23.99
#